data_AF-W0UD33-F1
#
_entry.id   AF-W0UD33-F1
#
_cell.length_a   1.000
_cell.length_b   1.000
_cell.length_c   1.000
_cell.angle_alpha   90.00
_cell.angle_beta   90.00
_cell.angle_gamma   90.00
#
_symmetry.space_group_name_H-M   'P 1'
#
loop_
_entity.id
_entity.type
_entity.pdbx_description
1 polymer ?
#
loop_
_entity_poly.entity_id
_entity_poly.type
_entity_poly.pdbx_seq_one_letter_code
_entity_poly.pdbx_strand_id
1 'polypeptide(L)'
;KHDVQRRMLTGEFSVKRVEAFRPRIKEIVYHLIDKIQACEQPVDLVEALTLATPALAICELLGVPYEDHDFFQAQAMILTSSTATVEQAQAANEALCEKYLTQLVRRKMKEPTDDLLSRLVVNHVKKGNLTEVQVVSLARLLLIAGHETTANTTAMGVLLLLQRPAVWEEL
;
A
#
# COMPACT_ATOMS: atom_id res chain seq x y z
N LYS A 1 18.25 -13.90 -9.01
CA LYS A 1 18.01 -12.50 -8.56
C LYS A 1 16.63 -12.35 -7.91
N HIS A 2 15.55 -12.80 -8.57
CA HIS A 2 14.19 -12.84 -8.00
C HIS A 2 14.10 -13.52 -6.62
N ASP A 3 14.61 -14.75 -6.47
CA ASP A 3 14.47 -15.51 -5.22
C ASP A 3 15.25 -14.95 -4.02
N VAL A 4 16.22 -14.08 -4.30
CA VAL A 4 16.99 -13.38 -3.27
C VAL A 4 16.16 -12.19 -2.76
N GLN A 5 15.67 -11.34 -3.65
CA GLN A 5 14.79 -10.22 -3.28
C GLN A 5 13.49 -10.70 -2.65
N ARG A 6 12.88 -11.76 -3.19
CA ARG A 6 11.69 -12.39 -2.60
C ARG A 6 11.96 -12.83 -1.16
N ARG A 7 13.07 -13.53 -0.90
CA ARG A 7 13.45 -13.96 0.47
C ARG A 7 13.60 -12.80 1.46
N MET A 8 14.11 -11.67 0.99
CA MET A 8 14.24 -10.47 1.82
C MET A 8 12.88 -9.90 2.23
N LEU A 9 11.86 -10.03 1.36
CA LEU A 9 10.50 -9.60 1.64
C LEU A 9 9.65 -10.63 2.39
N THR A 10 9.86 -11.94 2.19
CA THR A 10 9.00 -12.96 2.80
C THR A 10 8.97 -12.89 4.32
N GLY A 11 10.08 -12.47 4.93
CA GLY A 11 10.12 -12.24 6.36
C GLY A 11 9.16 -11.14 6.80
N GLU A 12 9.04 -10.06 6.02
CA GLU A 12 8.18 -8.88 6.27
C GLU A 12 6.69 -9.24 6.18
N PHE A 13 6.34 -10.22 5.35
CA PHE A 13 4.98 -10.76 5.18
C PHE A 13 4.78 -12.12 5.85
N SER A 14 5.58 -12.45 6.88
CA SER A 14 5.39 -13.67 7.65
C SER A 14 4.11 -13.62 8.49
N VAL A 15 3.52 -14.79 8.79
CA VAL A 15 2.30 -14.90 9.62
C VAL A 15 2.43 -14.10 10.91
N LYS A 16 3.58 -14.22 11.61
CA LYS A 16 3.83 -13.49 12.84
C LYS A 16 3.74 -11.96 12.66
N ARG A 17 4.27 -11.42 11.55
CA ARG A 17 4.22 -9.98 11.27
C ARG A 17 2.84 -9.52 10.84
N VAL A 18 2.15 -10.31 10.03
CA VAL A 18 0.76 -10.03 9.65
C VAL A 18 -0.14 -10.01 10.89
N GLU A 19 0.00 -10.97 11.80
CA GLU A 19 -0.75 -10.99 13.07
C GLU A 19 -0.40 -9.80 13.98
N ALA A 20 0.88 -9.40 14.03
CA ALA A 20 1.27 -8.20 14.77
C ALA A 20 0.69 -6.90 14.18
N PHE A 21 0.42 -6.88 12.87
CA PHE A 21 -0.18 -5.73 12.19
C PHE A 21 -1.72 -5.73 12.20
N ARG A 22 -2.35 -6.88 12.49
CA ARG A 22 -3.82 -7.02 12.55
C ARG A 22 -4.50 -5.98 13.46
N PRO A 23 -4.02 -5.67 14.69
CA PRO A 23 -4.65 -4.64 15.52
C PRO A 23 -4.71 -3.29 14.81
N ARG A 24 -3.63 -2.93 14.10
CA ARG A 24 -3.55 -1.66 13.39
C ARG A 24 -4.51 -1.58 12.20
N ILE A 25 -4.64 -2.68 11.43
CA ILE A 25 -5.65 -2.76 10.37
C ILE A 25 -7.06 -2.57 10.94
N LYS A 26 -7.36 -3.17 12.10
CA LYS A 26 -8.67 -2.98 12.75
C LYS A 26 -8.93 -1.51 13.10
N GLU A 27 -7.94 -0.83 13.68
CA GLU A 27 -8.04 0.60 13.99
C GLU A 27 -8.30 1.45 12.74
N ILE A 28 -7.58 1.18 11.64
CA ILE A 28 -7.79 1.84 10.35
C ILE A 28 -9.24 1.66 9.89
N VAL A 29 -9.73 0.42 9.86
CA VAL A 29 -11.08 0.10 9.38
C VAL A 29 -12.15 0.75 10.26
N TYR A 30 -12.04 0.64 11.59
CA TYR A 30 -13.01 1.25 12.49
C TYR A 30 -13.05 2.76 12.36
N HIS A 31 -11.89 3.42 12.28
CA HIS A 31 -11.83 4.87 12.07
C HIS A 31 -12.50 5.31 10.75
N LEU A 32 -12.33 4.53 9.67
CA LEU A 32 -13.01 4.80 8.40
C LEU A 32 -14.53 4.58 8.51
N ILE A 33 -14.97 3.54 9.22
CA ILE A 33 -16.40 3.30 9.47
C ILE A 33 -17.01 4.44 10.29
N ASP A 34 -16.35 4.89 11.36
CA ASP A 34 -16.81 6.00 12.19
C ASP A 34 -16.97 7.29 11.37
N LYS A 35 -16.02 7.55 10.45
CA LYS A 35 -16.12 8.67 9.49
C LYS A 35 -17.33 8.53 8.57
N ILE A 36 -17.56 7.35 8.01
CA ILE A 36 -18.71 7.08 7.13
C ILE A 36 -20.03 7.31 7.88
N GLN A 37 -20.13 6.87 9.14
CA GLN A 37 -21.32 7.06 9.96
C GLN A 37 -21.60 8.53 10.30
N ALA A 38 -20.57 9.37 10.37
CA ALA A 38 -20.69 10.80 10.61
C ALA A 38 -21.05 11.62 9.36
N CYS A 39 -20.94 11.04 8.16
CA CYS A 39 -21.28 11.70 6.90
C CYS A 39 -22.78 11.62 6.58
N GLU A 40 -23.28 12.62 5.85
CA GLU A 40 -24.60 12.53 5.23
C GLU A 40 -24.61 11.40 4.18
N GLN A 41 -25.70 10.65 4.15
CA GLN A 41 -25.89 9.53 3.23
C GLN A 41 -26.57 9.99 1.94
N PRO A 42 -26.27 9.38 0.77
CA PRO A 42 -25.41 8.21 0.57
C PRO A 42 -23.91 8.55 0.51
N VAL A 43 -23.07 7.57 0.88
CA VAL A 43 -21.61 7.64 0.74
C VAL A 43 -21.12 6.65 -0.31
N ASP A 44 -20.11 7.03 -1.09
CA ASP A 44 -19.36 6.09 -1.93
C ASP A 44 -18.44 5.23 -1.06
N LEU A 45 -18.81 3.96 -0.87
CA LEU A 45 -18.04 3.01 -0.08
C LEU A 45 -16.68 2.70 -0.70
N VAL A 46 -16.54 2.83 -2.02
CA VAL A 46 -15.29 2.52 -2.72
C VAL A 46 -14.21 3.48 -2.26
N GLU A 47 -14.49 4.78 -2.34
CA GLU A 47 -13.60 5.84 -1.89
C GLU A 47 -13.45 5.83 -0.37
N ALA A 48 -14.57 5.77 0.36
CA ALA A 48 -14.56 5.98 1.80
C ALA A 48 -13.97 4.81 2.61
N LEU A 49 -14.01 3.58 2.08
CA LEU A 49 -13.54 2.39 2.80
C LEU A 49 -12.58 1.53 1.99
N THR A 50 -12.98 1.10 0.78
CA THR A 50 -12.27 0.00 0.11
C THR A 50 -10.93 0.41 -0.48
N LEU A 51 -10.79 1.65 -0.97
CA LEU A 51 -9.51 2.22 -1.42
C LEU A 51 -8.70 2.72 -0.22
N ALA A 52 -9.37 3.41 0.71
CA ALA A 52 -8.71 4.00 1.87
C ALA A 52 -8.03 2.97 2.78
N THR A 53 -8.67 1.83 3.02
CA THR A 53 -8.13 0.78 3.92
C THR A 53 -6.77 0.24 3.49
N PRO A 54 -6.61 -0.32 2.26
CA PRO A 54 -5.31 -0.84 1.82
C PRO A 54 -4.29 0.27 1.60
N ALA A 55 -4.70 1.48 1.19
CA ALA A 55 -3.80 2.63 1.07
C ALA A 55 -3.14 2.99 2.40
N LEU A 56 -3.95 3.14 3.46
CA LEU A 56 -3.46 3.40 4.82
C LEU A 56 -2.54 2.28 5.31
N ALA A 57 -2.97 1.03 5.15
CA ALA A 57 -2.24 -0.13 5.61
C ALA A 57 -0.86 -0.25 4.94
N ILE A 58 -0.78 -0.08 3.61
CA ILE A 58 0.51 -0.19 2.90
C ILE A 58 1.43 0.99 3.19
N CYS A 59 0.87 2.20 3.40
CA CYS A 59 1.66 3.37 3.79
C CYS A 59 2.36 3.18 5.12
N GLU A 60 1.62 2.73 6.12
CA GLU A 60 2.18 2.46 7.45
C GLU A 60 3.21 1.35 7.40
N LEU A 61 2.92 0.27 6.67
CA LEU A 61 3.86 -0.84 6.52
C LEU A 61 5.19 -0.38 5.88
N LEU A 62 5.12 0.45 4.83
CA LEU A 62 6.29 0.97 4.12
C LEU A 62 6.94 2.16 4.83
N GLY A 63 6.27 2.81 5.79
CA GLY A 63 6.74 4.04 6.41
C GLY A 63 6.64 5.27 5.50
N VAL A 64 5.67 5.24 4.59
CA VAL A 64 5.27 6.34 3.70
C VAL A 64 4.31 7.25 4.49
N PRO A 65 4.55 8.57 4.53
CA PRO A 65 3.59 9.52 5.11
C PRO A 65 2.22 9.42 4.43
N TYR A 66 1.15 9.26 5.21
CA TYR A 66 -0.19 9.13 4.65
C TYR A 66 -0.70 10.43 4.01
N GLU A 67 -0.18 11.60 4.40
CA GLU A 67 -0.49 12.88 3.76
C GLU A 67 -0.21 12.89 2.26
N ASP A 68 0.69 12.02 1.78
CA ASP A 68 1.04 11.90 0.37
C ASP A 68 0.13 10.91 -0.40
N HIS A 69 -0.99 10.47 0.19
CA HIS A 69 -1.81 9.39 -0.39
C HIS A 69 -2.47 9.69 -1.71
N ASP A 70 -3.03 10.88 -1.86
CA ASP A 70 -3.61 11.32 -3.12
C ASP A 70 -2.56 11.29 -4.24
N PHE A 71 -1.32 11.68 -3.93
CA PHE A 71 -0.23 11.68 -4.90
C PHE A 71 0.09 10.26 -5.37
N PHE A 72 0.37 9.31 -4.46
CA PHE A 72 0.72 7.96 -4.90
C PHE A 72 -0.45 7.22 -5.50
N GLN A 73 -1.69 7.48 -5.06
CA GLN A 73 -2.89 6.87 -5.63
C GLN A 73 -3.05 7.31 -7.09
N ALA A 74 -2.90 8.60 -7.36
CA ALA A 74 -2.90 9.12 -8.73
C ALA A 74 -1.79 8.49 -9.59
N GLN A 75 -0.56 8.37 -9.06
CA GLN A 75 0.53 7.72 -9.81
C GLN A 75 0.26 6.22 -10.03
N ALA A 76 -0.24 5.52 -9.02
CA ALA A 76 -0.57 4.10 -9.11
C ALA A 76 -1.63 3.85 -10.18
N MET A 77 -2.72 4.63 -10.18
CA MET A 77 -3.79 4.55 -11.18
C MET A 77 -3.27 4.76 -12.60
N ILE A 78 -2.35 5.70 -12.83
CA ILE A 78 -1.75 5.90 -14.16
C ILE A 78 -0.90 4.68 -14.56
N LEU A 79 -0.14 4.13 -13.61
CA LEU A 79 0.78 3.01 -13.86
C LEU A 79 0.07 1.67 -14.07
N THR A 80 -1.16 1.52 -13.61
CA THR A 80 -2.00 0.31 -13.77
C THR A 80 -3.06 0.47 -14.86
N SER A 81 -3.31 1.70 -15.32
CA SER A 81 -4.28 1.99 -16.37
C SER A 81 -3.91 1.37 -17.71
N SER A 82 -4.85 0.63 -18.31
CA SER A 82 -4.72 0.11 -19.67
C SER A 82 -4.89 1.16 -20.76
N THR A 83 -5.30 2.39 -20.41
CA THR A 83 -5.58 3.48 -21.37
C THR A 83 -4.56 4.61 -21.27
N ALA A 84 -3.62 4.56 -20.33
CA ALA A 84 -2.56 5.55 -20.22
C ALA A 84 -1.59 5.45 -21.40
N THR A 85 -1.10 6.59 -21.89
CA THR A 85 -0.04 6.61 -22.91
C THR A 85 1.31 6.23 -22.31
N VAL A 86 2.27 5.87 -23.16
CA VAL A 86 3.63 5.55 -22.73
C VAL A 86 4.27 6.74 -21.99
N GLU A 87 4.04 7.96 -22.49
CA GLU A 87 4.56 9.20 -21.91
C GLU A 87 3.95 9.46 -20.52
N GLN A 88 2.64 9.21 -20.36
CA GLN A 88 1.97 9.34 -19.06
C GLN A 88 2.52 8.33 -18.05
N ALA A 89 2.69 7.07 -18.45
CA ALA A 89 3.25 6.03 -17.60
C ALA A 89 4.72 6.32 -17.22
N GLN A 90 5.52 6.85 -18.16
CA GLN A 90 6.90 7.27 -17.89
C GLN A 90 6.95 8.42 -16.90
N ALA A 91 6.14 9.48 -17.10
CA ALA A 91 6.07 10.62 -16.21
C ALA A 91 5.62 10.22 -14.79
N ALA A 92 4.62 9.34 -14.69
CA ALA A 92 4.16 8.82 -13.40
C ALA A 92 5.24 7.99 -12.70
N ASN A 93 5.98 7.17 -13.44
CA ASN A 93 7.08 6.39 -12.90
C ASN A 93 8.24 7.28 -12.43
N GLU A 94 8.59 8.32 -13.18
CA GLU A 94 9.62 9.30 -12.79
C GLU A 94 9.22 10.04 -11.51
N ALA A 95 7.98 10.54 -11.45
CA ALA A 95 7.44 11.23 -10.29
C ALA A 95 7.45 10.33 -9.04
N LEU A 96 6.97 9.09 -9.16
CA LEU A 96 6.89 8.17 -8.05
C LEU A 96 8.26 7.62 -7.62
N CYS A 97 9.06 7.10 -8.55
CA CYS A 97 10.32 6.43 -8.21
C CYS A 97 11.45 7.42 -7.98
N GLU A 98 11.73 8.28 -8.95
CA GLU A 98 12.95 9.09 -8.97
C GLU A 98 12.85 10.30 -8.04
N LYS A 99 11.65 10.89 -7.93
CA LYS A 99 11.44 12.05 -7.06
C LYS A 99 11.03 11.61 -5.66
N TYR A 100 9.91 10.90 -5.53
CA TYR A 100 9.32 10.63 -4.22
C TYR A 100 10.03 9.49 -3.45
N LEU A 101 9.97 8.27 -3.97
CA LEU A 101 10.48 7.09 -3.25
C LEU A 101 11.99 7.14 -3.03
N THR A 102 12.75 7.67 -3.98
CA THR A 102 14.20 7.89 -3.82
C THR A 102 14.48 8.82 -2.63
N GLN A 103 13.78 9.96 -2.53
CA GLN A 103 13.93 10.86 -1.39
C GLN A 103 13.54 10.21 -0.07
N LEU A 104 12.43 9.45 -0.06
CA LEU A 104 11.99 8.70 1.11
C LEU A 104 13.04 7.68 1.57
N VAL A 105 13.58 6.87 0.66
CA VAL A 105 14.63 5.88 0.96
C VAL A 105 15.88 6.58 1.50
N ARG A 106 16.32 7.68 0.90
CA ARG A 106 17.46 8.47 1.38
C ARG A 106 17.23 9.04 2.78
N ARG A 107 16.02 9.50 3.09
CA ARG A 107 15.66 9.93 4.45
C ARG A 107 15.78 8.77 5.42
N LYS A 108 15.23 7.61 5.09
CA LYS A 108 15.28 6.38 5.92
C LYS A 108 16.70 5.81 6.06
N MET A 109 17.62 6.11 5.15
CA MET A 109 19.06 5.80 5.30
C MET A 109 19.74 6.59 6.41
N LYS A 110 19.34 7.86 6.57
CA LYS A 110 19.85 8.77 7.61
C LYS A 110 19.13 8.53 8.93
N GLU A 111 17.81 8.45 8.88
CA GLU A 111 16.90 8.39 10.04
C GLU A 111 15.93 7.21 9.88
N PRO A 112 16.38 5.97 10.13
CA PRO A 112 15.53 4.80 10.06
C PRO A 112 14.49 4.79 11.20
N THR A 113 13.27 4.40 10.86
CA THR A 113 12.15 4.19 11.80
C THR A 113 11.70 2.71 11.78
N ASP A 114 10.67 2.33 12.53
CA ASP A 114 10.19 0.93 12.55
C ASP A 114 9.22 0.60 11.40
N ASP A 115 9.72 0.68 10.17
CA ASP A 115 8.96 0.36 8.96
C ASP A 115 9.76 -0.53 7.99
N LEU A 116 9.07 -1.09 7.00
CA LEU A 116 9.67 -2.03 6.05
C LEU A 116 10.83 -1.40 5.28
N LEU A 117 10.71 -0.15 4.82
CA LEU A 117 11.76 0.50 4.04
C LEU A 117 13.02 0.76 4.88
N SER A 118 12.85 1.19 6.12
CA SER A 118 13.93 1.34 7.10
C SER A 118 14.62 0.02 7.37
N ARG A 119 13.86 -1.07 7.53
CA ARG A 119 14.42 -2.42 7.72
C ARG A 119 15.18 -2.90 6.48
N LEU A 120 14.67 -2.66 5.26
CA LEU A 120 15.38 -2.98 4.03
C LEU A 120 16.70 -2.19 3.92
N VAL A 121 16.65 -0.90 4.26
CA VAL A 121 17.82 -0.02 4.24
C VAL A 121 18.88 -0.48 5.24
N VAL A 122 18.50 -0.69 6.51
CA VAL A 122 19.43 -1.08 7.58
C VAL A 122 20.01 -2.47 7.35
N ASN A 123 19.18 -3.44 6.93
CA ASN A 123 19.59 -4.85 6.86
C ASN A 123 20.21 -5.24 5.52
N HIS A 124 19.91 -4.52 4.43
CA HIS A 124 20.36 -4.91 3.09
C HIS A 124 21.17 -3.81 2.39
N VAL A 125 20.73 -2.55 2.40
CA VAL A 125 21.48 -1.47 1.71
C VAL A 125 22.80 -1.19 2.41
N LYS A 126 22.80 -0.97 3.73
CA LYS A 126 24.03 -0.71 4.50
C LYS A 126 25.03 -1.87 4.47
N LYS A 127 24.58 -3.09 4.14
CA LYS A 127 25.41 -4.29 4.00
C LYS A 127 25.84 -4.59 2.56
N GLY A 128 25.49 -3.72 1.59
CA GLY A 128 25.83 -3.89 0.17
C GLY A 128 25.02 -4.98 -0.55
N ASN A 129 23.96 -5.53 0.07
CA ASN A 129 23.12 -6.59 -0.51
C ASN A 129 22.07 -6.03 -1.48
N LEU A 130 21.65 -4.78 -1.29
CA LEU A 130 20.73 -4.06 -2.17
C LEU A 130 21.27 -2.67 -2.47
N THR A 131 21.00 -2.19 -3.68
CA THR A 131 21.20 -0.78 -4.04
C THR A 131 19.97 0.04 -3.65
N GLU A 132 20.14 1.36 -3.54
CA GLU A 132 19.03 2.32 -3.35
C GLU A 132 17.94 2.12 -4.41
N VAL A 133 18.33 2.04 -5.68
CA VAL A 133 17.42 1.83 -6.82
C VAL A 133 16.62 0.53 -6.68
N GLN A 134 17.22 -0.54 -6.15
CA GLN A 134 16.51 -1.79 -5.91
C GLN A 134 15.47 -1.65 -4.79
N VAL A 135 15.78 -0.92 -3.71
CA VAL A 135 14.80 -0.66 -2.64
C VAL A 135 13.65 0.19 -3.15
N VAL A 136 13.93 1.24 -3.93
CA VAL A 136 12.90 2.07 -4.58
C VAL A 136 11.99 1.23 -5.47
N SER A 137 12.57 0.32 -6.26
CA SER A 137 11.81 -0.59 -7.13
C SER A 137 10.89 -1.53 -6.33
N LEU A 138 11.39 -2.07 -5.20
CA LEU A 138 10.59 -2.90 -4.30
C LEU A 138 9.48 -2.10 -3.62
N ALA A 139 9.76 -0.86 -3.19
CA ALA A 139 8.78 0.03 -2.59
C ALA A 139 7.63 0.31 -3.55
N ARG A 140 7.94 0.66 -4.81
CA ARG A 140 6.93 0.85 -5.87
C ARG A 140 6.09 -0.40 -6.08
N LEU A 141 6.73 -1.56 -6.20
CA LEU A 141 6.03 -2.83 -6.42
C LEU A 141 5.01 -3.10 -5.30
N LEU A 142 5.42 -2.94 -4.04
CA LEU A 142 4.55 -3.18 -2.89
C LEU A 142 3.42 -2.16 -2.78
N LEU A 143 3.74 -0.88 -3.03
CA LEU A 143 2.76 0.21 -2.97
C LEU A 143 1.63 0.03 -3.98
N ILE A 144 1.95 -0.37 -5.22
CA ILE A 144 0.96 -0.59 -6.27
C ILE A 144 0.22 -1.91 -6.04
N ALA A 145 0.94 -3.01 -5.78
CA ALA A 145 0.33 -4.33 -5.69
C ALA A 145 -0.66 -4.47 -4.52
N GLY A 146 -0.37 -3.86 -3.38
CA GLY A 146 -1.20 -3.97 -2.17
C GLY A 146 -2.47 -3.13 -2.21
N HIS A 147 -2.48 -2.06 -3.02
CA HIS A 147 -3.55 -1.08 -3.03
C HIS A 147 -4.77 -1.58 -3.82
N GLU A 148 -4.64 -1.79 -5.13
CA GLU A 148 -5.80 -2.03 -6.00
C GLU A 148 -6.44 -3.42 -5.81
N THR A 149 -5.63 -4.45 -5.60
CA THR A 149 -6.12 -5.84 -5.53
C THR A 149 -7.03 -6.03 -4.31
N THR A 150 -6.61 -5.52 -3.16
CA THR A 150 -7.36 -5.59 -1.91
C THR A 150 -8.61 -4.73 -1.96
N ALA A 151 -8.54 -3.54 -2.55
CA ALA A 151 -9.68 -2.65 -2.72
C ALA A 151 -10.77 -3.31 -3.57
N ASN A 152 -10.40 -3.85 -4.74
CA ASN A 152 -11.34 -4.52 -5.64
C ASN A 152 -11.96 -5.76 -4.99
N THR A 153 -11.17 -6.57 -4.30
CA THR A 153 -11.68 -7.77 -3.60
C THR A 153 -12.66 -7.39 -2.51
N THR A 154 -12.39 -6.32 -1.75
CA THR A 154 -13.26 -5.83 -0.68
C THR A 154 -14.57 -5.28 -1.25
N ALA A 155 -14.51 -4.44 -2.27
CA ALA A 155 -15.68 -3.88 -2.93
C ALA A 155 -16.59 -4.97 -3.50
N MET A 156 -16.01 -5.96 -4.19
CA MET A 156 -16.76 -7.09 -4.73
C MET A 156 -17.36 -7.96 -3.62
N GLY A 157 -16.63 -8.20 -2.54
CA GLY A 157 -17.11 -8.94 -1.38
C GLY A 157 -18.34 -8.30 -0.76
N VAL A 158 -18.31 -6.99 -0.52
CA VAL A 158 -19.46 -6.24 0.01
C VAL A 158 -20.65 -6.31 -0.96
N LEU A 159 -20.42 -6.06 -2.25
CA LEU A 159 -21.48 -6.14 -3.26
C LEU A 159 -22.16 -7.51 -3.28
N LEU A 160 -21.37 -8.59 -3.25
CA LEU A 160 -21.89 -9.97 -3.23
C LEU A 160 -22.72 -10.25 -1.98
N LEU A 161 -22.26 -9.83 -0.81
CA LEU A 161 -22.99 -10.01 0.45
C LEU A 161 -24.32 -9.25 0.46
N LEU A 162 -24.33 -8.01 -0.04
CA LEU A 162 -25.56 -7.22 -0.15
C LEU A 162 -26.56 -7.80 -1.16
N GLN A 163 -26.07 -8.41 -2.25
CA GLN A 163 -26.91 -9.08 -3.25
C GLN A 163 -27.40 -10.47 -2.80
N ARG A 164 -26.77 -11.06 -1.78
CA ARG A 164 -27.06 -12.41 -1.29
C ARG A 164 -27.25 -12.40 0.24
N PRO A 165 -28.35 -11.84 0.76
CA PRO A 165 -28.57 -11.69 2.21
C PRO A 165 -28.47 -12.98 3.01
N ALA A 166 -28.87 -14.12 2.44
CA ALA A 166 -28.74 -15.44 3.08
C ALA A 166 -27.27 -15.78 3.43
N VAL A 167 -26.29 -15.34 2.64
CA VAL A 167 -24.87 -15.55 2.93
C VAL A 167 -24.40 -14.64 4.06
N TRP A 168 -24.92 -13.41 4.13
CA TRP A 168 -24.64 -12.48 5.23
C TRP A 168 -25.20 -12.99 6.55
N GLU A 169 -26.38 -13.61 6.55
CA GLU A 169 -27.02 -14.16 7.75
C GLU A 169 -26.31 -15.40 8.33
N GLU A 170 -25.49 -16.09 7.52
CA GLU A 170 -24.72 -17.27 7.92
C GLU A 170 -23.29 -16.95 8.44
N LEU A 171 -22.80 -15.71 8.26
CA LEU A 171 -21.45 -15.25 8.64
C LEU A 171 -21.38 -14.75 10.09
#